data_AF-A0A2N1SAH5-F1
#
_entry.id   AF-A0A2N1SAH5-F1
#
_cell.length_a   1.000
_cell.length_b   1.000
_cell.length_c   1.000
_cell.angle_alpha   90.00
_cell.angle_beta   90.00
_cell.angle_gamma   90.00
#
_symmetry.space_group_name_H-M   'P 1'
#
loop_
_entity.id
_entity.type
_entity.pdbx_description
1 polymer ?
#
loop_
_entity_poly.entity_id
_entity_poly.type
_entity_poly.pdbx_seq_one_letter_code
_entity_poly.pdbx_strand_id
1 'polypeptide(L)'
;MNSSNSAVQKQLEERILHDLGVAHGKIVLDGIKFEFDGMSEATIYEVYAGIDRLRSGQQHKISQDILKMVLYEKMVGRHIQKVIIVVDSKIADALSYEKHLSWKNRAIKEYGIEVRLAAITPEERLMLEKAKEEQGGKFKNPKK
;
A
#
# COMPACT_ATOMS: atom_id res chain seq x y z
N MET A 1 25.03 0.59 -8.13
CA MET A 1 23.97 -0.42 -8.36
C MET A 1 22.68 0.36 -8.62
N ASN A 2 22.11 0.26 -9.83
CA ASN A 2 20.85 0.93 -10.19
C ASN A 2 19.68 0.09 -9.66
N SER A 3 19.24 0.33 -8.42
CA SER A 3 17.99 -0.24 -7.92
C SER A 3 16.82 0.59 -8.44
N SER A 4 15.94 0.00 -9.26
CA SER A 4 14.73 0.68 -9.72
C SER A 4 13.83 1.04 -8.52
N ASN A 5 13.00 2.07 -8.65
CA ASN A 5 12.05 2.48 -7.60
C ASN A 5 11.16 1.35 -7.09
N SER A 6 10.78 0.42 -7.99
CA SER A 6 10.04 -0.77 -7.62
C SER A 6 10.83 -1.71 -6.70
N ALA A 7 12.16 -1.79 -6.86
CA ALA A 7 13.00 -2.64 -6.02
C ALA A 7 13.17 -2.07 -4.62
N VAL A 8 13.38 -0.74 -4.50
CA VAL A 8 13.50 -0.06 -3.20
C VAL A 8 12.17 -0.13 -2.43
N GLN A 9 11.05 0.15 -3.10
CA GLN A 9 9.72 0.01 -2.48
C GLN A 9 9.46 -1.42 -2.03
N LYS A 10 9.75 -2.42 -2.88
CA LYS A 10 9.57 -3.82 -2.54
C LYS A 10 10.42 -4.26 -1.36
N GLN A 11 11.69 -3.84 -1.29
CA GLN A 11 12.56 -4.14 -0.16
C GLN A 11 11.98 -3.57 1.15
N LEU A 12 11.44 -2.36 1.10
CA LEU A 12 10.82 -1.71 2.25
C LEU A 12 9.51 -2.38 2.64
N GLU A 13 8.69 -2.79 1.67
CA GLU A 13 7.47 -3.59 1.89
C GLU A 13 7.82 -4.90 2.61
N GLU A 14 8.83 -5.63 2.13
CA GLU A 14 9.31 -6.88 2.74
C GLU A 14 9.83 -6.67 4.18
N ARG A 15 10.58 -5.59 4.43
CA ARG A 15 11.01 -5.23 5.80
C ARG A 15 9.80 -4.98 6.70
N ILE A 16 8.84 -4.19 6.26
CA ILE A 16 7.66 -3.84 7.06
C ILE A 16 6.88 -5.10 7.43
N LEU A 17 6.70 -6.02 6.48
CA LEU A 17 6.03 -7.30 6.73
C LEU A 17 6.80 -8.16 7.74
N HIS A 18 8.14 -8.20 7.62
CA HIS A 18 9.01 -8.89 8.56
C HIS A 18 8.88 -8.31 9.99
N ASP A 19 8.88 -6.99 10.13
CA ASP A 19 8.73 -6.33 11.45
C ASP A 19 7.37 -6.57 12.10
N LEU A 20 6.33 -6.80 11.28
CA LEU A 20 4.99 -7.20 11.73
C LEU A 20 4.89 -8.69 12.06
N GLY A 21 5.90 -9.50 11.72
CA GLY A 21 5.89 -10.95 11.90
C GLY A 21 4.84 -11.66 11.03
N VAL A 22 4.49 -11.10 9.87
CA VAL A 22 3.49 -11.67 8.96
C VAL A 22 4.12 -12.10 7.65
N ALA A 23 3.59 -13.18 7.07
CA ALA A 23 4.01 -13.66 5.77
C ALA A 23 3.03 -13.19 4.68
N HIS A 24 3.48 -13.27 3.42
CA HIS A 24 2.63 -13.01 2.27
C HIS A 24 1.40 -13.92 2.27
N GLY A 25 0.22 -13.34 2.05
CA GLY A 25 -1.04 -14.07 2.04
C GLY A 25 -1.39 -14.53 0.64
N LYS A 26 -1.45 -15.85 0.41
CA LYS A 26 -2.03 -16.43 -0.81
C LYS A 26 -3.09 -17.43 -0.42
N ILE A 27 -4.34 -17.15 -0.78
CA ILE A 27 -5.48 -18.01 -0.45
C ILE A 27 -6.40 -18.18 -1.65
N VAL A 28 -7.01 -19.36 -1.74
CA VAL A 28 -8.06 -19.64 -2.73
C VAL A 28 -9.35 -19.90 -1.98
N LEU A 29 -10.37 -19.11 -2.27
CA LEU A 29 -11.70 -19.23 -1.68
C LEU A 29 -12.73 -19.31 -2.82
N ASP A 30 -13.49 -20.39 -2.86
CA ASP A 30 -14.46 -20.70 -3.94
C ASP A 30 -13.88 -20.57 -5.35
N GLY A 31 -12.63 -21.02 -5.53
CA GLY A 31 -11.91 -20.94 -6.80
C GLY A 31 -11.35 -19.56 -7.15
N ILE A 32 -11.60 -18.53 -6.32
CA ILE A 32 -11.07 -17.17 -6.48
C ILE A 32 -9.74 -17.05 -5.73
N LYS A 33 -8.70 -16.58 -6.42
CA LYS A 33 -7.39 -16.33 -5.83
C LYS A 33 -7.33 -14.94 -5.19
N PHE A 34 -6.89 -14.87 -3.95
CA PHE A 34 -6.56 -13.64 -3.25
C PHE A 34 -5.08 -13.62 -2.90
N GLU A 35 -4.44 -12.50 -3.20
CA GLU A 35 -3.05 -12.22 -2.84
C GLU A 35 -3.00 -10.93 -2.02
N PHE A 36 -2.46 -11.02 -0.80
CA PHE A 36 -2.25 -9.92 0.12
C PHE A 36 -0.75 -9.80 0.43
N ASP A 37 -0.27 -8.57 0.63
CA ASP A 37 1.13 -8.34 1.00
C ASP A 37 1.45 -9.03 2.33
N GLY A 38 0.53 -9.00 3.29
CA GLY A 38 0.64 -9.74 4.55
C GLY A 38 -0.68 -10.36 5.00
N MET A 39 -0.62 -11.49 5.69
CA MET A 39 -1.80 -12.15 6.24
C MET A 39 -1.51 -12.90 7.55
N SER A 40 -2.43 -12.77 8.50
CA SER A 40 -2.57 -13.60 9.70
C SER A 40 -3.95 -14.26 9.71
N GLU A 41 -4.28 -15.03 10.76
CA GLU A 41 -5.59 -15.69 10.85
C GLU A 41 -6.79 -14.73 10.80
N ALA A 42 -6.63 -13.50 11.31
CA ALA A 42 -7.71 -12.53 11.47
C ALA A 42 -7.42 -11.16 10.84
N THR A 43 -6.23 -10.97 10.25
CA THR A 43 -5.81 -9.68 9.69
C THR A 43 -5.20 -9.85 8.31
N ILE A 44 -5.55 -8.94 7.39
CA ILE A 44 -4.92 -8.82 6.07
C ILE A 44 -4.29 -7.43 5.93
N TYR A 45 -3.14 -7.40 5.27
CA TYR A 45 -2.27 -6.24 5.16
C TYR A 45 -1.97 -5.94 3.70
N GLU A 46 -2.01 -4.65 3.37
CA GLU A 46 -1.56 -4.10 2.09
C GLU A 46 -0.54 -3.01 2.40
N VAL A 47 0.66 -3.11 1.84
CA VAL A 47 1.77 -2.20 2.13
C VAL A 47 2.01 -1.31 0.93
N TYR A 48 2.14 -0.01 1.22
CA TYR A 48 2.40 1.01 0.24
C TYR A 48 3.62 1.84 0.67
N ALA A 49 4.78 1.47 0.13
CA ALA A 49 6.06 2.11 0.40
C ALA A 49 6.34 3.37 -0.45
N GLY A 50 5.34 3.94 -1.11
CA GLY A 50 5.51 5.17 -1.90
C GLY A 50 5.58 6.44 -1.04
N ILE A 51 6.19 7.50 -1.57
CA ILE A 51 6.34 8.81 -0.89
C ILE A 51 5.70 9.98 -1.65
N ASP A 52 5.47 11.07 -0.91
CA ASP A 52 4.84 12.34 -1.31
C ASP A 52 3.38 12.28 -1.74
N ARG A 53 3.10 11.79 -2.96
CA ARG A 53 1.75 11.86 -3.54
C ARG A 53 1.38 10.59 -4.27
N LEU A 54 0.12 10.19 -4.12
CA LEU A 54 -0.49 9.10 -4.87
C LEU A 54 -0.74 9.53 -6.33
N ARG A 55 0.07 9.03 -7.25
CA ARG A 55 -0.18 9.14 -8.69
C ARG A 55 -1.41 8.31 -9.08
N SER A 56 -1.99 8.56 -10.25
CA SER A 56 -3.19 7.86 -10.74
C SER A 56 -3.06 6.33 -10.64
N GLY A 57 -1.95 5.75 -11.11
CA GLY A 57 -1.72 4.30 -11.01
C GLY A 57 -1.70 3.78 -9.57
N GLN A 58 -1.09 4.53 -8.65
CA GLN A 58 -1.03 4.16 -7.23
C GLN A 58 -2.41 4.28 -6.57
N GLN A 59 -3.20 5.29 -6.96
CA GLN A 59 -4.59 5.42 -6.52
C GLN A 59 -5.46 4.26 -7.01
N HIS A 60 -5.25 3.78 -8.23
CA HIS A 60 -5.94 2.59 -8.75
C HIS A 60 -5.54 1.33 -8.00
N LYS A 61 -4.24 1.13 -7.71
CA LYS A 61 -3.76 0.00 -6.90
C LYS A 61 -4.46 -0.05 -5.55
N ILE A 62 -4.42 1.05 -4.79
CA ILE A 62 -5.10 1.16 -3.49
C ILE A 62 -6.61 0.88 -3.60
N SER A 63 -7.25 1.34 -4.67
CA SER A 63 -8.68 1.08 -4.89
C SER A 63 -8.96 -0.41 -5.08
N GLN A 64 -8.12 -1.10 -5.86
CA GLN A 64 -8.23 -2.54 -6.08
C GLN A 64 -7.98 -3.30 -4.78
N ASP A 65 -7.00 -2.90 -3.99
CA ASP A 65 -6.67 -3.51 -2.71
C ASP A 65 -7.81 -3.34 -1.70
N ILE A 66 -8.44 -2.16 -1.61
CA ILE A 66 -9.66 -1.94 -0.81
C ILE A 66 -10.77 -2.92 -1.21
N LEU A 67 -11.07 -3.02 -2.51
CA LEU A 67 -12.13 -3.90 -3.00
C LEU A 67 -11.82 -5.37 -2.72
N LYS A 68 -10.56 -5.79 -2.92
CA LYS A 68 -10.06 -7.15 -2.67
C LYS A 68 -10.21 -7.53 -1.19
N MET A 69 -9.78 -6.65 -0.29
CA MET A 69 -9.90 -6.86 1.17
C MET A 69 -11.36 -6.98 1.62
N VAL A 70 -12.24 -6.10 1.12
CA VAL A 70 -13.68 -6.11 1.46
C VAL A 70 -14.37 -7.36 0.90
N LEU A 71 -14.05 -7.75 -0.33
CA LEU A 71 -14.60 -8.95 -0.94
C LEU A 71 -14.20 -10.19 -0.15
N TYR A 72 -12.93 -10.31 0.22
CA TYR A 72 -12.44 -11.43 1.00
C TYR A 72 -13.17 -11.57 2.34
N GLU A 73 -13.28 -10.49 3.13
CA GLU A 73 -14.02 -10.51 4.39
C GLU A 73 -15.47 -10.99 4.20
N LYS A 74 -16.16 -10.45 3.18
CA LYS A 74 -17.53 -10.86 2.86
C LYS A 74 -17.65 -12.34 2.54
N MET A 75 -16.71 -12.88 1.77
CA MET A 75 -16.73 -14.29 1.36
C MET A 75 -16.38 -15.24 2.51
N VAL A 76 -15.47 -14.86 3.41
CA VAL A 76 -15.15 -15.67 4.59
C VAL A 76 -16.33 -15.69 5.58
N GLY A 77 -17.22 -14.71 5.53
CA GLY A 77 -18.43 -14.66 6.37
C GLY A 77 -18.13 -14.36 7.85
N ARG A 78 -16.93 -13.86 8.16
CA ARG A 78 -16.53 -13.41 9.50
C ARG A 78 -15.74 -12.11 9.38
N HIS A 79 -15.66 -11.38 10.49
CA HIS A 79 -14.89 -10.14 10.52
C HIS A 79 -13.40 -10.41 10.27
N ILE A 80 -12.79 -9.61 9.40
CA ILE A 80 -11.35 -9.60 9.12
C ILE A 80 -10.85 -8.17 9.31
N GLN A 81 -9.81 -8.02 10.12
CA GLN A 81 -9.09 -6.75 10.27
C GLN A 81 -8.37 -6.44 8.96
N LYS A 82 -8.54 -5.22 8.45
CA LYS A 82 -8.00 -4.78 7.16
C LYS A 82 -7.08 -3.61 7.44
N VAL A 83 -5.80 -3.73 7.08
CA VAL A 83 -4.80 -2.72 7.40
C VAL A 83 -4.06 -2.32 6.13
N ILE A 84 -4.11 -1.02 5.80
CA ILE A 84 -3.25 -0.40 4.80
C ILE A 84 -2.09 0.24 5.54
N ILE A 85 -0.87 -0.15 5.20
CA ILE A 85 0.34 0.40 5.77
C ILE A 85 0.96 1.36 4.76
N VAL A 86 1.25 2.58 5.20
CA VAL A 86 1.90 3.61 4.40
C VAL A 86 3.16 4.09 5.12
N VAL A 87 4.12 4.61 4.38
CA VAL A 87 5.40 5.10 4.94
C VAL A 87 5.54 6.63 4.94
N ASP A 88 4.57 7.33 4.36
CA ASP A 88 4.56 8.78 4.23
C ASP A 88 3.28 9.36 4.83
N SER A 89 3.43 10.30 5.74
CA SER A 89 2.31 10.96 6.42
C SER A 89 1.40 11.72 5.45
N LYS A 90 1.93 12.26 4.34
CA LYS A 90 1.11 12.92 3.31
C LYS A 90 0.16 11.92 2.62
N ILE A 91 0.60 10.68 2.49
CA ILE A 91 -0.22 9.60 1.90
C ILE A 91 -1.22 9.07 2.93
N ALA A 92 -0.83 8.92 4.19
CA ALA A 92 -1.77 8.63 5.27
C ALA A 92 -2.89 9.67 5.31
N ASP A 93 -2.51 10.95 5.21
CA ASP A 93 -3.44 12.07 5.16
C ASP A 93 -4.34 11.99 3.93
N ALA A 94 -3.78 11.73 2.73
CA ALA A 94 -4.55 11.57 1.50
C ALA A 94 -5.61 10.46 1.56
N LEU A 95 -5.39 9.43 2.39
CA LEU A 95 -6.31 8.32 2.62
C LEU A 95 -7.27 8.55 3.81
N SER A 96 -7.15 9.69 4.51
CA SER A 96 -8.03 10.04 5.62
C SER A 96 -9.35 10.63 5.13
N TYR A 97 -10.46 10.05 5.59
CA TYR A 97 -11.80 10.58 5.33
C TYR A 97 -12.01 11.96 5.95
N GLU A 98 -11.45 12.19 7.14
CA GLU A 98 -11.60 13.46 7.86
C GLU A 98 -10.85 14.60 7.17
N LYS A 99 -9.75 14.30 6.47
CA LYS A 99 -8.95 15.31 5.74
C LYS A 99 -9.37 15.46 4.27
N HIS A 100 -9.82 14.39 3.63
CA HIS A 100 -10.18 14.38 2.22
C HIS A 100 -11.44 13.55 1.95
N LEU A 101 -12.51 14.21 1.51
CA LEU A 101 -13.73 13.52 1.08
C LEU A 101 -13.53 12.94 -0.33
N SER A 102 -13.45 11.62 -0.40
CA SER A 102 -13.47 10.87 -1.65
C SER A 102 -14.21 9.55 -1.45
N TRP A 103 -14.67 8.92 -2.53
CA TRP A 103 -15.32 7.62 -2.45
C TRP A 103 -14.42 6.56 -1.79
N LYS A 104 -13.09 6.62 -2.04
CA LYS A 104 -12.10 5.71 -1.44
C LYS A 104 -12.03 5.90 0.06
N ASN A 105 -11.92 7.14 0.50
CA ASN A 105 -11.79 7.44 1.92
C ASN A 105 -13.10 7.13 2.66
N ARG A 106 -14.26 7.31 1.99
CA ARG A 106 -15.54 6.82 2.50
C ARG A 106 -15.53 5.31 2.64
N ALA A 107 -15.06 4.56 1.63
CA ALA A 107 -14.94 3.11 1.71
C ALA A 107 -14.00 2.65 2.83
N ILE A 108 -12.83 3.30 3.00
CA ILE A 108 -11.91 3.05 4.11
C ILE A 108 -12.64 3.18 5.45
N LYS A 109 -13.38 4.28 5.66
CA LYS A 109 -14.14 4.52 6.88
C LYS A 109 -15.29 3.51 7.09
N GLU A 110 -16.13 3.30 6.08
CA GLU A 110 -17.31 2.44 6.15
C GLU A 110 -16.96 0.96 6.38
N TYR A 111 -15.89 0.49 5.75
CA TYR A 111 -15.46 -0.91 5.88
C TYR A 111 -14.45 -1.12 7.02
N GLY A 112 -14.20 -0.11 7.85
CA GLY A 112 -13.29 -0.20 9.00
C GLY A 112 -11.86 -0.60 8.59
N ILE A 113 -11.36 -0.08 7.47
CA ILE A 113 -9.98 -0.29 7.03
C ILE A 113 -9.09 0.67 7.80
N GLU A 114 -8.12 0.13 8.51
CA GLU A 114 -7.16 0.91 9.27
C GLU A 114 -6.03 1.39 8.35
N VAL A 115 -5.66 2.68 8.43
CA VAL A 115 -4.48 3.22 7.76
C VAL A 115 -3.39 3.46 8.80
N ARG A 116 -2.30 2.69 8.75
CA ARG A 116 -1.16 2.78 9.68
C ARG A 116 0.04 3.43 9.02
N LEU A 117 0.69 4.34 9.72
CA LEU A 117 1.98 4.90 9.32
C LEU A 117 3.11 4.03 9.89
N ALA A 118 3.86 3.38 9.01
CA ALA A 118 5.09 2.68 9.38
C ALA A 118 6.26 3.68 9.47
N ALA A 119 7.08 3.53 10.50
CA ALA A 119 8.32 4.29 10.62
C ALA A 119 9.33 3.79 9.58
N ILE A 120 10.04 4.74 8.97
CA ILE A 120 11.16 4.49 8.07
C ILE A 120 12.35 5.33 8.50
N THR A 121 13.57 4.83 8.30
CA THR A 121 14.77 5.57 8.68
C THR A 121 15.04 6.72 7.70
N PRO A 122 15.85 7.73 8.08
CA PRO A 122 16.29 8.77 7.15
C PRO A 122 16.98 8.21 5.90
N GLU A 123 17.73 7.12 6.03
CA GLU A 123 18.40 6.44 4.93
C GLU A 123 17.38 5.80 3.98
N GLU A 124 16.37 5.11 4.52
CA GLU A 124 15.28 4.52 3.72
C GLU A 124 14.49 5.58 2.97
N ARG A 125 14.19 6.71 3.63
CA ARG A 125 13.56 7.87 3.00
C ARG A 125 14.42 8.42 1.86
N LEU A 126 15.73 8.58 2.07
CA LEU A 126 16.65 9.04 1.05
C LEU A 126 16.73 8.06 -0.15
N MET A 127 16.69 6.75 0.10
CA MET A 127 16.64 5.75 -0.96
C MET A 127 15.36 5.87 -1.80
N LEU A 128 14.21 6.08 -1.16
CA LEU A 128 12.93 6.30 -1.84
C LEU A 128 12.92 7.60 -2.67
N GLU A 129 13.52 8.67 -2.15
CA GLU A 129 13.66 9.95 -2.85
C GLU A 129 14.54 9.81 -4.11
N LYS A 130 15.72 9.19 -3.99
CA LYS A 130 16.61 8.92 -5.14
C LYS A 130 15.95 8.06 -6.20
N ALA A 131 15.34 6.95 -5.78
CA ALA A 131 14.61 6.04 -6.65
C ALA A 131 13.50 6.74 -7.46
N LYS A 132 12.80 7.69 -6.83
CA LYS A 132 11.75 8.48 -7.47
C LYS A 132 12.31 9.47 -8.50
N GLU A 133 13.43 10.13 -8.20
CA GLU A 133 14.07 11.10 -9.11
C GLU A 133 14.58 10.44 -10.40
N GLU A 134 15.18 9.25 -10.29
CA GLU A 134 15.67 8.47 -11.44
C GLU A 134 14.55 8.08 -12.43
N GLN A 135 13.31 7.97 -11.96
CA GLN A 135 12.13 7.76 -12.82
C GLN A 135 11.53 9.07 -13.35
N GLY A 136 11.59 10.16 -12.58
CA GLY A 136 11.13 11.48 -12.99
C GLY A 136 12.01 12.12 -14.08
N GLY A 137 13.32 11.85 -14.05
CA GLY A 137 14.28 12.32 -15.04
C GLY A 137 14.09 11.72 -16.45
N LYS A 138 13.56 10.49 -16.55
CA LYS A 138 13.34 9.80 -17.83
C LYS A 138 12.25 10.42 -18.71
N PHE A 139 11.45 11.36 -18.19
CA PHE A 139 10.37 12.04 -18.93
C PHE A 139 10.68 13.52 -19.23
N LYS A 140 11.87 14.03 -18.88
CA LYS A 140 12.28 15.39 -19.27
C LYS A 140 13.20 15.35 -20.50
N ASN A 141 12.60 15.68 -21.66
CA ASN A 141 13.16 15.92 -23.01
C ASN A 141 13.39 14.70 -23.93
N PRO A 142 13.05 14.82 -25.23
CA PRO A 142 13.65 15.81 -26.12
C PRO A 142 12.72 16.99 -26.45
N LYS A 143 13.24 18.20 -26.21
CA LYS A 143 12.80 19.41 -26.91
C LYS A 143 12.95 19.16 -28.42
N LYS A 144 11.88 19.38 -29.18
CA LYS A 144 11.98 19.86 -30.55
C LYS A 144 11.55 21.32 -30.55
#